data_AF-F2KSP1-F1
#
_entry.id   AF-F2KSP1-F1
#
_cell.length_a   1.000
_cell.length_b   1.000
_cell.length_c   1.000
_cell.angle_alpha   90.00
_cell.angle_beta   90.00
_cell.angle_gamma   90.00
#
_symmetry.space_group_name_H-M   'P 1'
#
loop_
_entity.id
_entity.type
_entity.pdbx_description
1 polymer ?
#
loop_
_entity_poly.entity_id
_entity_poly.type
_entity_poly.pdbx_seq_one_letter_code
_entity_poly.pdbx_strand_id
1 'polypeptide(L)'
;MRYLLDADYEKVVRAVEQYLRWKKVPHTVKTYEKPRMTKFRLGFAKSIVVASFRDKTYVKVPSGELVDVIAEFTTAATLGKHRDDVDFEIEHEIFRQKIEGAKKALLLICGLTLMATPVFISRGQLAYPFVLLAFTLVPIKQSFEGMEFYTFPFLYPYYVWRERRLKKRLQKM
;
A
#
# COMPACT_ATOMS: atom_id res chain seq x y z
N MET A 1 15.10 -7.97 -3.81
CA MET A 1 14.32 -8.78 -2.84
C MET A 1 13.82 -7.87 -1.73
N ARG A 2 12.76 -8.24 -0.99
CA ARG A 2 12.39 -7.49 0.22
C ARG A 2 12.14 -8.48 1.36
N TYR A 3 12.25 -8.01 2.60
CA TYR A 3 12.30 -8.82 3.83
C TYR A 3 11.49 -8.12 4.91
N LEU A 4 10.82 -8.91 5.74
CA LEU A 4 10.20 -8.47 6.98
C LEU A 4 11.07 -9.01 8.12
N LEU A 5 11.52 -8.12 8.99
CA LEU A 5 12.37 -8.44 10.13
C LEU A 5 11.60 -8.13 11.41
N ASP A 6 11.57 -9.11 12.31
CA ASP A 6 11.14 -8.92 13.70
C ASP A 6 12.31 -8.36 14.52
N ALA A 7 12.78 -7.18 14.11
CA ALA A 7 13.93 -6.51 14.68
C ALA A 7 13.66 -5.01 14.72
N ASP A 8 14.20 -4.34 15.73
CA ASP A 8 14.07 -2.90 15.89
C ASP A 8 14.66 -2.15 14.67
N TYR A 9 13.87 -1.22 14.15
CA TYR A 9 14.18 -0.39 13.00
C TYR A 9 15.55 0.27 13.11
N GLU A 10 15.86 0.86 14.27
CA GLU A 10 17.14 1.56 14.45
C GLU A 10 18.33 0.62 14.38
N LYS A 11 18.20 -0.58 14.94
CA LYS A 11 19.25 -1.61 14.89
C LYS A 11 19.50 -2.04 13.45
N VAL A 12 18.44 -2.26 12.67
CA VAL A 12 18.56 -2.65 11.25
C VAL A 12 19.16 -1.52 10.41
N VAL A 13 18.78 -0.26 10.64
CA VAL A 13 19.36 0.89 9.91
C VAL A 13 20.86 1.02 10.19
N ARG A 14 21.27 0.98 11.47
CA ARG A 14 22.69 1.07 11.87
C ARG A 14 23.51 -0.07 11.30
N ALA A 15 22.96 -1.27 11.32
CA ALA A 15 23.58 -2.45 10.76
C ALA A 15 23.83 -2.37 9.26
N VAL A 16 22.81 -1.96 8.50
CA VAL A 16 22.93 -1.76 7.04
C VAL A 16 24.00 -0.71 6.75
N GLU A 17 24.03 0.39 7.51
CA GLU A 17 25.04 1.42 7.36
C GLU A 17 26.46 0.90 7.66
N GLN A 18 26.63 0.15 8.75
CA GLN A 18 27.91 -0.44 9.15
C GLN A 18 28.42 -1.43 8.09
N TYR A 19 27.56 -2.27 7.54
CA TYR A 19 27.91 -3.19 6.47
C TYR A 19 28.37 -2.44 5.21
N LEU A 20 27.62 -1.41 4.79
CA LEU A 20 27.98 -0.62 3.60
C LEU A 20 29.33 0.09 3.78
N ARG A 21 29.63 0.58 4.99
CA ARG A 21 30.94 1.15 5.34
C ARG A 21 32.05 0.10 5.30
N TRP A 22 31.84 -1.08 5.88
CA TRP A 22 32.82 -2.16 5.89
C TRP A 22 33.17 -2.66 4.48
N LYS A 23 32.15 -2.87 3.64
CA LYS A 23 32.33 -3.24 2.22
C LYS A 23 32.79 -2.08 1.34
N LYS A 24 32.98 -0.88 1.89
CA LYS A 24 33.38 0.35 1.16
C LYS A 24 32.45 0.66 -0.01
N VAL A 25 31.16 0.37 0.12
CA VAL A 25 30.16 0.64 -0.92
C VAL A 25 29.77 2.12 -0.84
N PRO A 26 29.97 2.92 -1.91
CA PRO A 26 29.57 4.31 -1.91
C PRO A 26 28.04 4.42 -1.83
N HIS A 27 27.55 5.21 -0.87
CA HIS A 27 26.12 5.35 -0.63
C HIS A 27 25.72 6.74 -0.13
N THR A 28 24.46 7.10 -0.38
CA THR A 28 23.82 8.30 0.20
C THR A 28 22.59 7.90 0.98
N VAL A 29 22.37 8.54 2.13
CA VAL A 29 21.28 8.22 3.05
C VAL A 29 20.20 9.30 2.94
N LYS A 30 18.93 8.88 2.82
CA LYS A 30 17.76 9.76 2.92
C LYS A 30 16.80 9.21 3.95
N THR A 31 16.49 10.01 4.96
CA THR A 31 15.51 9.70 6.00
C THR A 31 14.18 10.38 5.72
N TYR A 32 13.10 9.67 6.04
CA TYR A 32 11.72 10.12 5.94
C TYR A 32 11.04 9.80 7.27
N GLU A 33 10.30 10.77 7.82
CA GLU A 33 9.65 10.59 9.12
C GLU A 33 8.24 10.02 9.02
N LYS A 34 7.52 10.28 7.92
CA LYS A 34 6.15 9.80 7.70
C LYS A 34 5.98 9.27 6.27
N PRO A 35 6.03 7.94 6.05
CA PRO A 35 6.33 6.88 7.03
C PRO A 35 7.81 6.88 7.47
N ARG A 36 8.10 6.34 8.66
CA ARG A 36 9.47 6.22 9.21
C ARG A 36 10.30 5.29 8.34
N MET A 37 11.21 5.86 7.54
CA MET A 37 11.93 5.13 6.49
C MET A 37 13.32 5.72 6.24
N THR A 38 14.32 4.87 6.11
CA THR A 38 15.68 5.21 5.68
C THR A 38 15.98 4.56 4.35
N LYS A 39 16.37 5.36 3.37
CA LYS A 39 16.78 4.91 2.04
C LYS A 39 18.28 5.11 1.85
N PHE A 40 19.01 4.02 1.70
CA PHE A 40 20.41 3.99 1.30
C PHE A 40 20.49 3.84 -0.22
N ARG A 41 20.83 4.90 -0.94
CA ARG A 41 21.11 4.84 -2.38
C ARG A 41 22.53 4.36 -2.62
N LEU A 42 22.69 3.28 -3.37
CA LEU A 42 23.98 2.65 -3.72
C LEU A 42 24.44 3.03 -5.14
N GLY A 43 23.97 4.17 -5.66
CA GLY A 43 24.12 4.61 -7.06
C GLY A 43 22.80 5.13 -7.65
N PHE A 44 22.73 5.22 -8.99
CA PHE A 44 21.56 5.77 -9.70
C PHE A 44 20.32 4.86 -9.66
N ALA A 45 20.49 3.54 -9.81
CA ALA A 45 19.39 2.59 -9.94
C ALA A 45 19.17 1.69 -8.71
N LYS A 46 20.17 1.59 -7.82
CA LYS A 46 20.16 0.63 -6.70
C LYS A 46 19.93 1.37 -5.38
N SER A 47 19.03 0.86 -4.56
CA SER A 47 18.82 1.38 -3.20
C SER A 47 18.37 0.30 -2.24
N ILE A 48 18.90 0.32 -1.03
CA ILE A 48 18.35 -0.38 0.13
C ILE A 48 17.34 0.55 0.79
N VAL A 49 16.16 0.04 1.11
CA VAL A 49 15.12 0.81 1.83
C VAL A 49 14.78 0.07 3.09
N VAL A 50 14.96 0.71 4.24
CA VAL A 50 14.52 0.22 5.54
C VAL A 50 13.33 1.05 5.96
N ALA A 51 12.20 0.44 6.32
CA ALA A 51 11.01 1.15 6.78
C ALA A 51 10.45 0.49 8.03
N SER A 52 9.95 1.28 8.97
CA SER A 52 9.25 0.80 10.16
C SER A 52 7.75 0.88 9.91
N PHE A 53 7.02 -0.21 10.13
CA PHE A 53 5.56 -0.24 10.04
C PHE A 53 4.97 -1.25 11.03
N ARG A 54 4.03 -0.81 11.88
CA ARG A 54 3.41 -1.59 12.98
C ARG A 54 4.46 -2.36 13.81
N ASP A 55 5.48 -1.65 14.32
CA ASP A 55 6.59 -2.20 15.11
C ASP A 55 7.45 -3.28 14.42
N LYS A 56 7.26 -3.49 13.11
CA LYS A 56 8.07 -4.40 12.29
C LYS A 56 8.94 -3.62 11.32
N THR A 57 10.10 -4.20 11.00
CA THR A 57 11.07 -3.56 10.10
C THR A 57 11.09 -4.21 8.73
N TYR A 58 10.87 -3.41 7.71
CA TYR A 58 10.83 -3.80 6.31
C TYR A 58 12.13 -3.42 5.64
N VAL A 59 12.79 -4.36 4.97
CA VAL A 59 14.03 -4.10 4.24
C VAL A 59 13.86 -4.49 2.77
N LYS A 60 14.00 -3.54 1.85
CA LYS A 60 14.07 -3.79 0.41
C LYS A 60 15.52 -3.69 -0.04
N VAL A 61 16.02 -4.73 -0.68
CA VAL A 61 17.42 -4.86 -1.11
C VAL A 61 17.48 -5.08 -2.64
N PRO A 62 18.42 -4.43 -3.34
CA PRO A 62 18.47 -4.48 -4.80
C PRO A 62 19.06 -5.78 -5.39
N SER A 63 19.96 -6.50 -4.68
CA SER A 63 20.56 -7.78 -5.15
C SER A 63 20.59 -8.86 -4.06
N GLY A 64 20.77 -10.13 -4.46
CA GLY A 64 20.92 -11.28 -3.57
C GLY A 64 22.25 -11.33 -2.81
N GLU A 65 23.27 -10.57 -3.22
CA GLU A 65 24.60 -10.51 -2.57
C GLU A 65 24.56 -9.82 -1.19
N LEU A 66 23.51 -9.05 -0.93
CA LEU A 66 23.26 -8.35 0.33
C LEU A 66 22.37 -9.19 1.27
N VAL A 67 22.09 -10.44 0.92
CA VAL A 67 21.30 -11.38 1.72
C VAL A 67 22.07 -11.83 2.95
N ASP A 68 23.38 -11.97 2.86
CA ASP A 68 24.24 -12.37 3.99
C ASP A 68 24.14 -11.38 5.16
N VAL A 69 23.97 -10.09 4.86
CA VAL A 69 23.76 -9.03 5.86
C VAL A 69 22.46 -9.24 6.60
N ILE A 70 21.40 -9.62 5.88
CA ILE A 70 20.09 -9.86 6.47
C ILE A 70 20.12 -11.19 7.24
N ALA A 71 20.83 -12.20 6.73
CA ALA A 71 21.04 -13.49 7.38
C ALA A 71 21.80 -13.35 8.71
N GLU A 72 22.74 -12.41 8.84
CA GLU A 72 23.38 -12.12 10.13
C GLU A 72 22.38 -11.62 11.21
N PHE A 73 21.28 -10.97 10.80
CA PHE A 73 20.16 -10.61 11.70
C PHE A 73 19.13 -11.74 11.88
N THR A 74 19.20 -12.83 11.10
CA THR A 74 18.25 -13.96 11.17
C THR A 74 18.50 -14.94 12.32
N THR A 75 19.59 -14.80 13.09
CA THR A 75 19.87 -15.74 14.20
C THR A 75 18.93 -15.62 15.40
N ALA A 76 18.03 -14.62 15.43
CA ALA A 76 16.90 -14.55 16.38
C ALA A 76 15.51 -14.53 15.72
N ALA A 77 15.43 -14.52 14.39
CA ALA A 77 14.18 -14.40 13.65
C ALA A 77 13.96 -15.68 12.82
N THR A 78 12.95 -16.46 13.19
CA THR A 78 12.47 -17.62 12.45
C THR A 78 12.34 -17.31 10.95
N LEU A 79 13.05 -18.10 10.13
CA LEU A 79 12.73 -18.28 8.70
C LEU A 79 11.34 -18.92 8.63
N GLY A 80 10.28 -18.10 8.62
CA GLY A 80 8.94 -18.58 8.92
C GLY A 80 7.79 -17.74 8.38
N LYS A 81 7.89 -17.24 7.14
CA LYS A 81 6.82 -17.25 6.12
C LYS A 81 7.26 -16.49 4.87
N HIS A 82 7.02 -17.09 3.71
CA HIS A 82 7.26 -16.45 2.42
C HIS A 82 6.43 -15.18 2.32
N ARG A 83 7.07 -14.13 1.81
CA ARG A 83 6.61 -12.74 1.80
C ARG A 83 5.34 -12.45 0.98
N ASP A 84 4.74 -13.47 0.38
CA ASP A 84 3.52 -13.35 -0.39
C ASP A 84 2.28 -13.26 0.53
N ASP A 85 2.26 -13.95 1.67
CA ASP A 85 1.08 -14.00 2.57
C ASP A 85 0.72 -12.63 3.16
N VAL A 86 1.69 -11.93 3.75
CA VAL A 86 1.45 -10.66 4.46
C VAL A 86 1.21 -9.50 3.49
N ASP A 87 1.90 -9.48 2.34
CA ASP A 87 1.63 -8.51 1.27
C ASP A 87 0.21 -8.75 0.70
N PHE A 88 -0.28 -10.00 0.63
CA PHE A 88 -1.68 -10.31 0.26
C PHE A 88 -2.71 -9.92 1.31
N GLU A 89 -2.43 -10.07 2.61
CA GLU A 89 -3.32 -9.62 3.69
C GLU A 89 -3.49 -8.10 3.68
N ILE A 90 -2.38 -7.36 3.55
CA ILE A 90 -2.39 -5.90 3.47
C ILE A 90 -3.08 -5.44 2.17
N GLU A 91 -2.78 -6.05 1.02
CA GLU A 91 -3.50 -5.74 -0.22
C GLU A 91 -4.99 -6.03 -0.08
N HIS A 92 -5.36 -7.16 0.54
CA HIS A 92 -6.75 -7.53 0.78
C HIS A 92 -7.47 -6.51 1.68
N GLU A 93 -6.84 -6.04 2.77
CA GLU A 93 -7.38 -4.98 3.63
C GLU A 93 -7.56 -3.66 2.89
N ILE A 94 -6.58 -3.24 2.07
CA ILE A 94 -6.68 -2.04 1.24
C ILE A 94 -7.84 -2.17 0.24
N PHE A 95 -7.98 -3.31 -0.42
CA PHE A 95 -9.11 -3.52 -1.35
C PHE A 95 -10.44 -3.55 -0.62
N ARG A 96 -10.50 -4.09 0.59
CA ARG A 96 -11.72 -4.05 1.44
C ARG A 96 -12.12 -2.62 1.77
N GLN A 97 -11.17 -1.76 2.14
CA GLN A 97 -11.39 -0.33 2.37
C GLN A 97 -11.84 0.41 1.10
N LYS A 98 -11.23 0.12 -0.05
CA LYS A 98 -11.62 0.69 -1.35
C LYS A 98 -13.04 0.27 -1.74
N ILE A 99 -13.44 -0.98 -1.48
CA ILE A 99 -14.80 -1.47 -1.70
C ILE A 99 -15.79 -0.70 -0.84
N GLU A 100 -15.50 -0.54 0.45
CA GLU A 100 -16.41 0.15 1.37
C GLU A 100 -16.57 1.64 1.01
N GLY A 101 -15.45 2.31 0.68
CA GLY A 101 -15.45 3.69 0.22
C GLY A 101 -16.24 3.89 -1.07
N ALA A 102 -15.95 3.07 -2.09
CA ALA A 102 -16.64 3.14 -3.36
C ALA A 102 -18.14 2.78 -3.23
N LYS A 103 -18.50 1.82 -2.37
CA LYS A 103 -19.89 1.45 -2.10
C LYS A 103 -20.68 2.61 -1.48
N LYS A 104 -20.13 3.23 -0.42
CA LYS A 104 -20.78 4.36 0.27
C LYS A 104 -20.99 5.53 -0.69
N ALA A 105 -19.99 5.83 -1.51
CA ALA A 105 -20.07 6.89 -2.49
C ALA A 105 -21.07 6.61 -3.62
N LEU A 106 -21.07 5.40 -4.18
CA LEU A 106 -22.05 5.01 -5.19
C LEU A 106 -23.48 5.05 -4.65
N LEU A 107 -23.70 4.58 -3.42
CA LEU A 107 -25.01 4.68 -2.77
C LEU A 107 -25.46 6.14 -2.61
N LEU A 108 -24.57 7.02 -2.17
CA LEU A 108 -24.86 8.45 -2.06
C LEU A 108 -25.20 9.05 -3.44
N ILE A 109 -24.38 8.78 -4.45
CA ILE A 109 -24.58 9.29 -5.81
C ILE A 109 -25.92 8.80 -6.35
N CYS A 110 -26.18 7.49 -6.31
CA CYS A 110 -27.44 6.90 -6.76
C CYS A 110 -28.66 7.43 -6.00
N GLY A 111 -28.55 7.61 -4.67
CA GLY A 111 -29.62 8.18 -3.86
C GLY A 111 -29.93 9.62 -4.26
N LEU A 112 -28.90 10.44 -4.47
CA LEU A 112 -29.05 11.82 -4.94
C LEU A 112 -29.61 11.88 -6.35
N THR A 113 -29.15 11.04 -7.29
CA THR A 113 -29.74 10.98 -8.63
C THR A 113 -31.20 10.58 -8.55
N LEU A 114 -31.56 9.52 -7.83
CA LEU A 114 -32.95 9.05 -7.76
C LEU A 114 -33.89 10.09 -7.17
N MET A 115 -33.48 10.81 -6.13
CA MET A 115 -34.29 11.87 -5.52
C MET A 115 -34.40 13.11 -6.41
N ALA A 116 -33.34 13.48 -7.10
CA ALA A 116 -33.30 14.72 -7.88
C ALA A 116 -33.84 14.55 -9.31
N THR A 117 -33.76 13.34 -9.89
CA THR A 117 -34.17 13.05 -11.26
C THR A 117 -35.64 13.42 -11.55
N PRO A 118 -36.64 13.10 -10.70
CA PRO A 118 -38.03 13.51 -10.94
C PRO A 118 -38.21 15.04 -10.97
N VAL A 119 -37.47 15.75 -10.13
CA VAL A 119 -37.51 17.22 -10.03
C VAL A 119 -36.87 17.85 -11.27
N PHE A 120 -35.75 17.32 -11.74
CA PHE A 120 -35.07 17.85 -12.92
C PHE A 120 -35.80 17.48 -14.22
N ILE A 121 -36.37 16.28 -14.32
CA ILE A 121 -37.20 15.87 -15.47
C ILE A 121 -38.44 16.76 -15.60
N SER A 122 -39.15 17.03 -14.50
CA SER A 122 -40.33 17.91 -14.52
C SER A 122 -40.01 19.36 -14.92
N ARG A 123 -38.74 19.78 -14.79
CA ARG A 123 -38.24 21.09 -15.22
C ARG A 123 -37.54 21.08 -16.60
N GLY A 124 -37.55 19.95 -17.32
CA GLY A 124 -36.88 19.81 -18.62
C GLY A 124 -35.34 19.82 -18.56
N GLN A 125 -34.75 19.64 -17.37
CA GLN A 125 -33.32 19.76 -17.11
C GLN A 125 -32.61 18.40 -17.14
N LEU A 126 -32.67 17.71 -18.28
CA LEU A 126 -32.14 16.35 -18.45
C LEU A 126 -30.62 16.22 -18.26
N ALA A 127 -29.86 17.31 -18.35
CA ALA A 127 -28.41 17.31 -18.17
C ALA A 127 -27.98 17.06 -16.71
N TYR A 128 -28.80 17.45 -15.73
CA TYR A 128 -28.42 17.41 -14.31
C TYR A 128 -28.26 15.99 -13.73
N PRO A 129 -29.11 15.01 -14.08
CA PRO A 129 -28.87 13.61 -13.75
C PRO A 129 -27.53 13.07 -14.27
N PHE A 130 -27.09 13.48 -15.47
CA PHE A 130 -25.79 13.08 -16.02
C PHE A 130 -24.62 13.72 -15.27
N VAL A 131 -24.76 14.98 -14.85
CA VAL A 131 -23.77 15.66 -14.00
C VAL A 131 -23.63 14.93 -12.66
N LEU A 132 -24.74 14.51 -12.05
CA LEU A 132 -24.71 13.74 -10.80
C LEU A 132 -24.02 12.37 -10.99
N LEU A 133 -24.24 11.69 -12.12
CA LEU A 133 -23.53 10.45 -12.44
C LEU A 133 -22.03 10.67 -12.70
N ALA A 134 -21.62 11.82 -13.23
CA ALA A 134 -20.22 12.14 -13.45
C ALA A 134 -19.40 12.22 -12.15
N PHE A 135 -20.04 12.46 -11.00
CA PHE A 135 -19.36 12.38 -9.69
C PHE A 135 -18.81 10.99 -9.36
N THR A 136 -19.23 9.93 -10.07
CA THR A 136 -18.63 8.60 -9.93
C THR A 136 -17.17 8.55 -10.38
N LEU A 137 -16.72 9.53 -11.18
CA LEU A 137 -15.34 9.68 -11.64
C LEU A 137 -14.46 10.47 -10.65
N VAL A 138 -15.06 11.15 -9.68
CA VAL A 138 -14.33 11.95 -8.69
C VAL A 138 -13.64 11.01 -7.69
N PRO A 139 -12.30 11.12 -7.52
CA PRO A 139 -11.58 10.29 -6.57
C PRO A 139 -11.92 10.69 -5.14
N ILE A 140 -12.06 9.69 -4.29
CA ILE A 140 -12.26 9.87 -2.85
C ILE A 140 -10.94 9.60 -2.17
N LYS A 141 -10.43 10.61 -1.47
CA LYS A 141 -9.26 10.45 -0.62
C LYS A 141 -9.65 9.63 0.61
N GLN A 142 -8.95 8.54 0.84
CA GLN A 142 -9.11 7.70 2.02
C GLN A 142 -7.74 7.53 2.69
N SER A 143 -7.75 7.44 4.01
CA SER A 143 -6.56 7.16 4.81
C SER A 143 -6.77 5.86 5.57
N PHE A 144 -5.86 4.91 5.39
CA PHE A 144 -5.79 3.72 6.22
C PHE A 144 -4.41 3.69 6.85
N GLU A 145 -4.36 3.77 8.19
CA GLU A 145 -3.11 3.60 8.96
C GLU A 145 -1.94 4.48 8.48
N GLY A 146 -2.24 5.73 8.14
CA GLY A 146 -1.24 6.69 7.66
C GLY A 146 -0.86 6.56 6.18
N MET A 147 -1.41 5.57 5.46
CA MET A 147 -1.33 5.51 4.00
C MET A 147 -2.54 6.22 3.38
N GLU A 148 -2.25 7.28 2.63
CA GLU A 148 -3.26 7.96 1.82
C GLU A 148 -3.39 7.26 0.46
N PHE A 149 -4.63 6.95 0.07
CA PHE A 149 -4.92 6.42 -1.25
C PHE A 149 -6.21 7.02 -1.79
N TYR A 150 -6.32 7.00 -3.11
CA TYR A 150 -7.49 7.46 -3.83
C TYR A 150 -8.33 6.26 -4.27
N THR A 151 -9.63 6.38 -4.04
CA THR A 151 -10.63 5.39 -4.40
C THR A 151 -11.60 6.01 -5.38
N PHE A 152 -11.65 5.46 -6.58
CA PHE A 152 -12.63 5.86 -7.59
C PHE A 152 -13.92 5.05 -7.47
N PRO A 153 -15.09 5.68 -7.25
CA PRO A 153 -16.37 4.98 -7.12
C PRO A 153 -16.69 4.09 -8.32
N PHE A 154 -16.46 4.57 -9.55
CA PHE A 154 -16.74 3.78 -10.77
C PHE A 154 -15.95 2.47 -10.86
N LEU A 155 -14.80 2.35 -10.16
CA LEU A 155 -13.98 1.14 -10.11
C LEU A 155 -14.46 0.12 -9.06
N TYR A 156 -15.61 0.34 -8.41
CA TYR A 156 -16.19 -0.61 -7.45
C TYR A 156 -16.21 -2.07 -7.93
N PRO A 157 -16.69 -2.40 -9.16
CA PRO A 157 -16.70 -3.79 -9.63
C PRO A 157 -15.31 -4.40 -9.71
N TYR A 158 -14.31 -3.60 -10.12
CA TYR A 158 -12.92 -4.02 -10.17
C TYR A 158 -12.35 -4.32 -8.77
N TYR A 159 -12.65 -3.48 -7.78
CA TYR A 159 -12.19 -3.71 -6.41
C TYR A 159 -12.78 -4.98 -5.81
N VAL A 160 -14.08 -5.23 -6.01
CA VAL A 160 -14.76 -6.46 -5.55
C VAL A 160 -14.14 -7.69 -6.21
N TRP A 161 -13.90 -7.64 -7.51
CA TRP A 161 -13.27 -8.76 -8.22
C TRP A 161 -11.83 -9.03 -7.75
N ARG A 162 -11.06 -7.97 -7.49
CA ARG A 162 -9.67 -8.09 -7.02
C ARG A 162 -9.60 -8.62 -5.59
N GLU A 163 -10.48 -8.17 -4.68
CA GLU A 163 -10.63 -8.72 -3.33
C GLU A 163 -10.98 -10.21 -3.36
N ARG A 164 -11.94 -10.62 -4.19
CA ARG A 164 -12.31 -12.05 -4.32
C ARG A 164 -11.14 -12.91 -4.80
N ARG A 165 -10.31 -12.42 -5.72
CA ARG A 165 -9.09 -13.13 -6.16
C ARG A 165 -8.08 -13.24 -5.04
N LEU A 166 -7.84 -12.15 -4.30
CA LEU A 166 -6.90 -12.10 -3.18
C LEU A 166 -7.35 -13.06 -2.08
N LYS A 167 -8.64 -13.04 -1.72
CA LYS A 167 -9.24 -13.96 -0.76
C LYS A 167 -9.09 -15.44 -1.16
N LYS A 168 -9.32 -15.77 -2.43
CA LYS A 168 -9.13 -17.15 -2.95
C LYS A 168 -7.67 -17.60 -2.92
N ARG A 169 -6.71 -16.67 -3.03
CA ARG A 169 -5.28 -16.98 -2.91
C ARG A 169 -4.91 -17.21 -1.44
N LEU A 170 -5.36 -16.33 -0.54
CA LEU A 170 -5.19 -16.47 0.91
C LEU A 170 -5.77 -17.79 1.46
N GLN A 171 -6.88 -18.28 0.90
CA GLN A 171 -7.47 -19.57 1.30
C GLN A 171 -6.74 -20.81 0.76
N LYS A 172 -5.87 -20.65 -0.23
CA LYS A 172 -5.09 -21.74 -0.85
C LYS A 172 -3.66 -21.84 -0.31
N MET A 173 -3.28 -20.90 0.55
CA MET A 173 -2.00 -20.84 1.26
C MET A 173 -2.20 -21.38 2.67
#